data_AF-A0A0F2Q4C0-F1
#
_entry.id   AF-A0A0F2Q4C0-F1
#
_cell.length_a   1.000
_cell.length_b   1.000
_cell.length_c   1.000
_cell.angle_alpha   90.00
_cell.angle_beta   90.00
_cell.angle_gamma   90.00
#
_symmetry.space_group_name_H-M   'P 1'
#
loop_
_entity.id
_entity.type
_entity.pdbx_description
1 polymer ?
#
loop_
_entity_poly.entity_id
_entity_poly.type
_entity_poly.pdbx_seq_one_letter_code
_entity_poly.pdbx_strand_id
1 'polypeptide(L)' 'EGRPWGPGNSPKSAVHAFLKDNAGFEIDNRIDKKLLITVAPDGFLKRIG' A
#
# COMPACT_ATOMS: atom_id res chain seq x y z
N GLU A 1 10.24 21.61 13.51
CA GLU A 1 8.95 20.96 13.14
C GLU A 1 9.26 19.63 12.47
N GLY A 2 8.66 18.54 12.97
CA GLY A 2 9.04 17.16 12.65
C GLY A 2 8.20 16.59 11.51
N ARG A 3 8.82 15.75 10.67
CA ARG A 3 8.10 14.97 9.66
C ARG A 3 7.04 14.10 10.36
N PRO A 4 5.76 14.18 9.97
CA PRO A 4 4.74 13.35 10.59
C PRO A 4 4.85 11.88 10.14
N TRP A 5 5.63 11.59 9.10
CA TRP A 5 5.87 10.24 8.57
C TRP A 5 7.21 9.67 9.01
N GLY A 6 7.24 8.35 9.20
CA GLY A 6 8.41 7.60 9.67
C GLY A 6 8.10 6.10 9.81
N PRO A 7 9.02 5.30 10.40
CA PRO A 7 8.72 3.92 10.74
C PRO A 7 7.43 3.83 11.58
N GLY A 8 6.46 3.01 11.15
CA GLY A 8 5.14 2.90 11.79
C GLY A 8 4.08 3.91 11.33
N ASN A 9 4.47 5.00 10.64
CA ASN A 9 3.58 5.92 9.94
C ASN A 9 4.10 6.17 8.52
N SER A 10 3.98 5.16 7.68
CA SER A 10 4.46 5.13 6.29
C SER A 10 3.31 4.98 5.30
N PRO A 11 3.55 5.21 3.99
CA PRO A 11 2.56 4.90 2.95
C PRO A 11 2.05 3.46 3.01
N LYS A 12 2.92 2.49 3.33
CA LYS A 12 2.51 1.09 3.48
C LYS A 12 1.51 0.88 4.62
N SER A 13 1.76 1.46 5.79
CA SER A 13 0.79 1.39 6.90
C SER A 13 -0.51 2.11 6.58
N ALA A 14 -0.46 3.20 5.81
CA ALA A 14 -1.66 3.90 5.35
C ALA A 14 -2.51 3.03 4.41
N VAL A 15 -1.90 2.32 3.45
CA VAL A 15 -2.60 1.38 2.57
C VAL A 15 -3.28 0.27 3.37
N HIS A 16 -2.56 -0.34 4.31
CA HIS A 16 -3.12 -1.41 5.15
C HIS A 16 -4.26 -0.90 6.05
N ALA A 17 -4.19 0.34 6.54
CA ALA A 17 -5.28 0.96 7.28
C ALA A 17 -6.50 1.22 6.38
N PHE A 18 -6.28 1.77 5.18
CA PHE A 18 -7.35 2.05 4.21
C PHE A 18 -8.15 0.79 3.86
N LEU A 19 -7.49 -0.35 3.64
CA LEU A 19 -8.15 -1.60 3.25
C LEU A 19 -9.11 -2.18 4.29
N LYS A 20 -8.97 -1.82 5.58
CA LYS A 20 -9.85 -2.30 6.65
C LYS A 20 -11.30 -1.85 6.47
N ASP A 21 -11.49 -0.66 5.93
CA ASP A 21 -12.81 -0.03 5.78
C ASP A 21 -13.27 0.07 4.32
N ASN A 22 -12.46 -0.44 3.37
CA ASN A 22 -12.68 -0.29 1.93
C ASN A 22 -12.66 -1.66 1.22
N ALA A 23 -13.71 -2.46 1.42
CA ALA A 23 -13.82 -3.83 0.87
C ALA A 23 -13.86 -3.91 -0.67
N GLY A 24 -14.03 -2.78 -1.38
CA GLY A 24 -13.96 -2.72 -2.84
C GLY A 24 -12.52 -2.67 -3.40
N PHE A 25 -11.50 -2.90 -2.58
CA PHE A 25 -10.10 -2.86 -2.99
C PHE A 25 -9.29 -4.02 -2.42
N GLU A 26 -8.28 -4.43 -3.17
CA GLU A 26 -7.27 -5.40 -2.77
C GLU A 26 -5.86 -4.93 -3.18
N ILE A 27 -4.82 -5.49 -2.57
CA ILE A 27 -3.43 -5.22 -2.94
C ILE A 27 -3.08 -5.97 -4.23
N ASP A 28 -2.63 -5.24 -5.25
CA ASP A 28 -2.18 -5.82 -6.52
C ASP A 28 -0.74 -6.32 -6.43
N ASN A 29 -0.61 -7.53 -5.89
CA ASN A 29 0.65 -8.26 -5.79
C ASN A 29 1.28 -8.61 -7.17
N ARG A 30 0.54 -8.49 -8.27
CA ARG A 30 1.08 -8.81 -9.60
C ARG A 30 2.03 -7.72 -10.08
N ILE A 31 1.75 -6.46 -9.75
CA ILE A 31 2.58 -5.32 -10.14
C ILE A 31 3.92 -5.38 -9.41
N ASP A 32 3.89 -5.64 -8.09
CA ASP A 32 5.10 -5.81 -7.28
C ASP A 32 6.02 -6.91 -7.83
N LYS A 33 5.44 -8.04 -8.26
CA LYS A 33 6.21 -9.18 -8.80
C LYS A 33 6.68 -8.97 -10.24
N LYS A 34 6.06 -8.06 -10.98
CA LYS A 34 6.49 -7.72 -12.35
C LYS A 34 7.71 -6.80 -12.35
N LEU A 35 7.87 -6.01 -11.29
CA LEU A 35 9.01 -5.12 -11.11
C LEU A 35 10.08 -5.88 -10.33
N LEU A 36 11.20 -6.24 -10.99
CA LEU A 36 12.32 -6.93 -10.34
C LEU A 36 12.84 -6.19 -9.08
N ILE A 37 12.57 -4.88 -8.97
CA ILE A 37 12.80 -4.04 -7.80
C ILE A 37 11.61 -3.09 -7.64
N THR A 38 11.05 -2.98 -6.43
CA THR A 38 9.99 -2.00 -6.07
C THR A 38 10.35 -1.24 -4.80
N VAL A 39 10.08 0.07 -4.80
CA VAL A 39 10.19 0.92 -3.60
C VAL A 39 8.88 0.98 -2.80
N ALA A 40 7.82 0.35 -3.31
CA ALA A 40 6.48 0.39 -2.74
C ALA A 40 5.88 -1.02 -2.66
N PRO A 41 6.50 -1.96 -1.91
CA PRO A 41 5.90 -3.27 -1.68
C PRO A 41 4.55 -3.11 -0.97
N ASP A 42 3.52 -3.78 -1.48
CA ASP A 42 2.11 -3.64 -1.09
C ASP A 42 1.50 -2.26 -1.42
N GLY A 43 2.13 -1.50 -2.32
CA GLY A 43 1.76 -0.10 -2.60
C GLY A 43 0.69 0.09 -3.68
N PHE A 44 0.39 -0.95 -4.46
CA PHE A 44 -0.58 -0.88 -5.55
C PHE A 44 -1.92 -1.46 -5.13
N LEU A 45 -2.99 -0.69 -5.34
CA LEU A 45 -4.36 -1.12 -5.09
C LEU A 45 -5.08 -1.42 -6.40
N LYS A 46 -5.83 -2.52 -6.41
CA LYS A 46 -6.75 -2.88 -7.47
C LYS A 46 -8.17 -2.80 -6.93
N ARG A 47 -9.05 -2.13 -7.69
CA ARG A 47 -10.49 -2.09 -7.38
C ARG A 47 -11.11 -3.44 -7.74
N ILE A 48 -11.87 -3.99 -6.82
CA ILE A 48 -12.68 -5.20 -7.00
C ILE A 48 -14.16 -4.82 -6.92
N GLY A 49 -14.98 -5.49 -7.72
CA GLY A 49 -16.42 -5.28 -7.85
C GLY A 49 -17.13 -6.59 -8.04
#